data_AF-A0A0S2M0N8-F1
#
_entry.id   AF-A0A0S2M0N8-F1
#
_cell.length_a   1.000
_cell.length_b   1.000
_cell.length_c   1.000
_cell.angle_alpha   90.00
_cell.angle_beta   90.00
_cell.angle_gamma   90.00
#
_symmetry.space_group_name_H-M   'P 1'
#
loop_
_entity.id
_entity.type
_entity.pdbx_description
1 polymer ?
#
loop_
_entity_poly.entity_id
_entity_poly.type
_entity_poly.pdbx_seq_one_letter_code
_entity_poly.pdbx_strand_id
1 'polypeptide(L)' 'MALEVIASKLLIPSLKNGLISRPRLAGLMRRSAGLKLTLLSASAGFGKSVLLAQWLTPIAQKGVE' A
#
# COMPACT_ATOMS: atom_id res chain seq x y z
N MET A 1 3.48 -28.19 1.71
CA MET A 1 3.03 -27.94 0.32
C MET A 1 3.49 -26.54 -0.05
N ALA A 2 4.49 -26.41 -0.92
CA ALA A 2 4.98 -25.09 -1.32
C ALA A 2 4.06 -24.54 -2.41
N LEU A 3 3.51 -23.35 -2.19
CA LEU A 3 2.80 -22.63 -3.23
C LEU A 3 3.86 -22.10 -4.20
N GLU A 4 3.82 -22.55 -5.45
CA GLU A 4 4.60 -21.92 -6.51
C GLU A 4 4.06 -20.51 -6.74
N VAL A 5 4.87 -19.51 -6.41
CA VAL A 5 4.53 -18.10 -6.62
C VAL A 5 5.29 -17.59 -7.82
N ILE A 6 4.56 -17.02 -8.78
CA ILE A 6 5.16 -16.32 -9.92
C ILE A 6 5.98 -15.14 -9.39
N ALA A 7 7.27 -15.07 -9.74
CA ALA A 7 8.21 -14.08 -9.20
C ALA A 7 7.71 -12.63 -9.30
N SER A 8 7.00 -12.27 -10.37
CA SER A 8 6.43 -10.93 -10.54
C SER A 8 5.40 -10.54 -9.48
N LYS A 9 4.75 -11.50 -8.82
CA LYS A 9 3.81 -11.26 -7.72
C LYS A 9 4.50 -10.95 -6.38
N LEU A 10 5.84 -11.09 -6.32
CA LEU A 10 6.65 -10.71 -5.17
C LEU A 10 7.17 -9.27 -5.27
N LEU A 11 6.93 -8.59 -6.40
CA LEU A 11 7.35 -7.21 -6.63
C LEU A 11 6.28 -6.24 -6.14
N ILE A 12 6.72 -5.12 -5.56
CA ILE A 12 5.83 -4.00 -5.22
C ILE A 12 5.33 -3.39 -6.55
N PRO A 13 4.01 -3.27 -6.76
CA PRO A 13 3.49 -2.69 -7.99
C PRO A 13 3.82 -1.20 -8.06
N SER A 14 4.21 -0.73 -9.24
CA SER A 14 4.50 0.69 -9.47
C SER A 14 3.24 1.54 -9.28
N LEU A 15 3.39 2.62 -8.52
CA LEU A 15 2.33 3.60 -8.30
C LEU A 15 2.26 4.57 -9.47
N LYS A 16 1.05 4.78 -10.00
CA LYS A 16 0.82 5.78 -11.05
C LYS A 16 0.88 7.19 -10.48
N ASN A 17 1.26 8.16 -11.31
CA ASN A 17 1.11 9.59 -10.98
C ASN A 17 -0.37 9.94 -10.79
N GLY A 18 -0.64 11.02 -10.05
CA GLY A 18 -2.00 11.52 -9.82
C GLY A 18 -2.79 10.78 -8.73
N LEU A 19 -2.10 10.13 -7.79
CA LEU A 19 -2.76 9.55 -6.62
C LEU A 19 -3.41 10.64 -5.76
N ILE A 20 -4.65 10.40 -5.36
CA ILE A 20 -5.35 11.26 -4.43
C ILE A 20 -4.71 11.12 -3.05
N SER A 21 -4.30 12.26 -2.47
CA SER A 21 -3.77 12.30 -1.11
C SER A 21 -4.81 11.80 -0.11
N ARG A 22 -4.40 10.83 0.72
CA ARG A 22 -5.26 10.17 1.73
C ARG A 22 -4.57 10.20 3.10
N PRO A 23 -4.38 11.39 3.71
CA PRO A 23 -3.56 11.56 4.91
C PRO A 23 -4.05 10.74 6.10
N ARG A 24 -5.39 10.59 6.25
CA ARG A 24 -5.99 9.74 7.29
C ARG A 24 -5.57 8.28 7.16
N LEU A 25 -5.58 7.72 5.95
CA LEU A 25 -5.20 6.33 5.69
C LEU A 25 -3.69 6.14 5.83
N ALA A 26 -2.89 7.08 5.35
CA ALA A 26 -1.43 7.06 5.55
C ALA A 26 -1.08 7.07 7.05
N GLY A 27 -1.77 7.88 7.86
CA GLY A 27 -1.61 7.89 9.32
C GLY A 27 -1.99 6.56 9.97
N LEU A 28 -3.06 5.90 9.51
CA LEU A 28 -3.45 4.57 9.99
C LEU A 28 -2.38 3.51 9.65
N MET A 29 -1.83 3.52 8.43
CA MET A 29 -0.76 2.61 8.00
C MET A 29 0.55 2.82 8.78
N ARG A 30 0.87 4.07 9.15
CA ARG A 30 2.04 4.33 9.99
C ARG A 30 1.88 3.74 11.39
N ARG A 31 0.69 3.86 11.99
CA ARG A 31 0.39 3.27 13.30
C ARG A 31 0.37 1.74 13.27
N SER A 32 0.03 1.14 12.14
CA SER A 32 -0.01 -0.32 12.02
C SER A 32 1.36 -1.00 11.97
N ALA A 33 2.45 -0.25 11.71
CA ALA A 33 3.80 -0.82 11.63
C ALA A 33 4.27 -1.51 12.93
N GLY A 34 3.68 -1.16 14.09
CA GLY A 34 3.97 -1.81 15.38
C GLY A 34 3.02 -2.96 15.75
N LEU A 35 2.03 -3.27 14.91
CA LEU A 35 1.03 -4.29 15.21
C LEU A 35 1.42 -5.64 14.60
N LYS A 36 1.12 -6.73 15.32
CA LYS A 36 1.35 -8.09 14.82
C LYS A 36 0.48 -8.45 13.60
N LEU A 37 -0.69 -7.83 13.49
CA LEU A 37 -1.64 -8.06 12.41
C LEU A 37 -2.44 -6.79 12.12
N THR A 38 -2.66 -6.50 10.84
CA THR A 38 -3.52 -5.40 10.37
C THR A 38 -4.44 -5.91 9.27
N LEU A 39 -5.75 -5.70 9.45
CA LEU A 39 -6.77 -6.08 8.46
C LEU A 39 -7.17 -4.86 7.63
N LEU A 40 -6.97 -4.94 6.31
CA LEU A 40 -7.45 -3.94 5.35
C LEU A 40 -8.69 -4.47 4.63
N SER A 41 -9.87 -3.93 4.94
CA SER A 41 -11.14 -4.32 4.34
C SER A 41 -11.73 -3.21 3.48
N ALA A 42 -12.15 -3.57 2.26
CA ALA A 42 -12.93 -2.74 1.33
C ALA A 42 -13.36 -3.62 0.14
N SER A 43 -14.36 -3.21 -0.64
CA SER A 43 -14.76 -3.92 -1.87
C SER A 43 -13.66 -3.89 -2.95
N ALA A 44 -13.81 -4.70 -3.99
CA ALA A 44 -12.93 -4.63 -5.16
C ALA A 44 -12.94 -3.22 -5.78
N GLY A 45 -11.82 -2.77 -6.33
CA GLY A 45 -11.69 -1.44 -6.92
C GLY A 45 -11.45 -0.27 -5.93
N PHE A 46 -11.63 -0.46 -4.62
CA PHE A 46 -11.46 0.63 -3.61
C PHE A 46 -10.00 1.06 -3.33
N GLY A 47 -9.03 0.51 -4.07
CA GLY A 47 -7.62 0.92 -3.92
C GLY A 47 -6.87 0.25 -2.77
N LYS A 48 -7.30 -0.93 -2.30
CA LYS A 48 -6.58 -1.68 -1.25
C LYS A 48 -5.12 -1.95 -1.61
N SER A 49 -4.86 -2.52 -2.78
CA SER A 49 -3.50 -2.80 -3.25
C SER A 49 -2.68 -1.53 -3.49
N VAL A 50 -3.34 -0.44 -3.90
CA VAL A 50 -2.70 0.87 -4.08
C VAL A 50 -2.26 1.45 -2.72
N LEU A 51 -3.10 1.35 -1.69
CA LEU A 51 -2.75 1.79 -0.33
C LEU A 51 -1.58 0.98 0.23
N LEU A 52 -1.56 -0.34 0.03
CA LEU A 52 -0.45 -1.19 0.47
C LEU A 52 0.86 -0.85 -0.28
N ALA A 53 0.78 -0.61 -1.59
CA ALA A 53 1.94 -0.19 -2.36
C ALA A 53 2.46 1.19 -1.93
N GLN A 54 1.58 2.14 -1.58
CA GLN A 54 1.97 3.43 -0.97
C GLN A 54 2.64 3.27 0.39
N TRP A 55 2.23 2.28 1.18
CA TRP A 55 2.82 2.00 2.48
C TRP A 55 4.20 1.33 2.39
N LEU A 56 4.37 0.41 1.44
CA LEU A 56 5.63 -0.31 1.20
C LEU A 56 6.67 0.52 0.43
N THR A 57 6.22 1.47 -0.38
CA THR A 57 7.11 2.43 -1.05
C THR A 57 7.58 3.45 -0.03
N PRO A 58 8.90 3.72 0.12
CA PRO A 58 9.36 4.83 0.92
C PRO A 58 8.67 6.09 0.42
N ILE A 59 7.98 6.81 1.31
CA ILE A 59 7.31 8.06 0.96
C ILE A 59 8.42 9.05 0.59
N ALA A 60 8.85 9.06 -0.67
CA ALA A 60 9.48 10.21 -1.26
C ALA A 60 8.37 11.27 -1.27
N GLN A 61 8.37 12.11 -0.23
CA GLN A 61 7.52 13.29 -0.15
C GLN A 61 7.87 14.20 -1.32
N LYS A 62 7.25 13.97 -2.48
CA LYS A 62 7.06 15.02 -3.46
C LYS A 62 5.69 15.60 -3.18
N GLY A 63 5.68 16.54 -2.22
CA GLY A 63 4.69 17.60 -2.24
C GLY A 63 4.80 18.29 -3.60
N VAL A 64 3.71 18.29 -4.35
CA VAL A 64 3.51 19.28 -5.39
C VAL A 64 2.61 20.31 -4.73
N GLU A 65 3.15 21.53 -4.62
CA GLU A 65 2.43 22.77 -4.32
C GLU A 65 1.24 22.97 -5.27
#